data_AF-A0A6M8VNH8-F1
#
_entry.id   AF-A0A6M8VNH8-F1
#
_cell.length_a   1.000
_cell.length_b   1.000
_cell.length_c   1.000
_cell.angle_alpha   90.00
_cell.angle_beta   90.00
_cell.angle_gamma   90.00
#
_symmetry.space_group_name_H-M   'P 1'
#
loop_
_entity.id
_entity.type
_entity.pdbx_description
1 polymer ?
#
loop_
_entity_poly.entity_id
_entity_poly.type
_entity_poly.pdbx_seq_one_letter_code
_entity_poly.pdbx_strand_id
1 'polypeptide(L)'
;MHDTGHPSPQGINGLLEAEIAFLFDDAGSVVLTVNAAFDDVPAWIEGDPSTGTVYIVQMGGAMAKLKVKLPPKEMERWTKIKRVALVTNAENGEKLMHHIAFTLQTRT
;
A
#
# COMPACT_ATOMS: atom_id res chain seq x y z
N MET A 1 13.29 -2.57 -30.21
CA MET A 1 12.23 -3.24 -29.43
C MET A 1 10.92 -2.80 -30.03
N HIS A 2 10.11 -3.73 -30.52
CA HIS A 2 8.76 -3.40 -30.99
C HIS A 2 7.90 -3.11 -29.76
N ASP A 3 7.38 -1.90 -29.68
CA ASP A 3 6.28 -1.53 -28.80
C ASP A 3 5.05 -2.33 -29.25
N THR A 4 4.54 -3.21 -28.39
CA THR A 4 3.43 -4.10 -28.69
C THR A 4 2.06 -3.40 -28.69
N GLY A 5 2.02 -2.06 -28.53
CA GLY A 5 0.78 -1.30 -28.59
C GLY A 5 -0.17 -1.57 -27.43
N HIS A 6 0.30 -2.26 -26.39
CA HIS A 6 -0.42 -2.34 -25.13
C HIS A 6 -0.27 -1.00 -24.41
N PRO A 7 -1.38 -0.35 -24.00
CA PRO A 7 -1.28 0.86 -23.21
C PRO A 7 -0.51 0.55 -21.93
N SER A 8 0.39 1.46 -21.53
CA SER A 8 1.07 1.34 -20.24
C SER A 8 0.04 1.25 -19.11
N PRO A 9 0.26 0.41 -18.09
CA PRO A 9 -0.63 0.32 -16.94
C PRO A 9 -0.90 1.70 -16.34
N GLN A 10 -2.16 1.99 -16.05
CA GLN A 10 -2.58 3.26 -15.46
C GLN A 10 -2.55 3.19 -13.94
N GLY A 11 -1.61 3.91 -13.34
CA GLY A 11 -1.53 4.00 -11.89
C GLY A 11 -2.54 4.98 -11.27
N ILE A 12 -2.94 4.70 -10.03
CA ILE A 12 -3.83 5.55 -9.23
C ILE A 12 -3.02 6.70 -8.62
N ASN A 13 -3.42 7.95 -8.90
CA ASN A 13 -2.79 9.14 -8.32
C ASN A 13 -3.75 9.91 -7.43
N GLY A 14 -3.38 10.11 -6.17
CA GLY A 14 -4.16 10.90 -5.21
C GLY A 14 -4.98 10.04 -4.26
N LEU A 15 -6.03 10.62 -3.67
CA LEU A 15 -6.85 9.96 -2.66
C LEU A 15 -7.55 8.73 -3.24
N LEU A 16 -7.34 7.59 -2.60
CA LEU A 16 -8.07 6.35 -2.87
C LEU A 16 -9.04 6.10 -1.72
N GLU A 17 -10.33 6.13 -2.03
CA GLU A 17 -11.38 5.73 -1.08
C GLU A 17 -11.57 4.22 -1.18
N ALA A 18 -10.91 3.48 -0.28
CA ALA A 18 -11.00 2.04 -0.20
C ALA A 18 -11.12 1.59 1.26
N GLU A 19 -11.81 0.45 1.46
CA GLU A 19 -11.77 -0.23 2.73
C GLU A 19 -10.37 -0.81 2.96
N ILE A 20 -9.80 -0.54 4.13
CA ILE A 20 -8.47 -1.00 4.50
C ILE A 20 -8.45 -1.57 5.92
N ALA A 21 -7.53 -2.52 6.14
CA ALA A 21 -7.24 -3.02 7.48
C ALA A 21 -5.73 -3.28 7.62
N PHE A 22 -5.19 -2.89 8.78
CA PHE A 22 -3.89 -3.35 9.25
C PHE A 22 -4.10 -4.47 10.24
N LEU A 23 -3.43 -5.59 10.01
CA LEU A 23 -3.30 -6.68 10.97
C LEU A 23 -1.84 -6.80 11.35
N PHE A 24 -1.60 -6.86 12.65
CA PHE A 24 -0.27 -6.96 13.21
C PHE A 24 -0.21 -8.22 14.06
N ASP A 25 0.73 -9.12 13.78
CA ASP A 25 0.98 -10.28 14.63
C ASP A 25 2.06 -10.00 15.69
N ASP A 26 2.12 -10.85 16.72
CA ASP A 26 3.07 -10.70 17.81
C ASP A 26 4.53 -10.96 17.38
N ALA A 27 4.73 -11.63 16.23
CA ALA A 27 6.04 -11.87 15.64
C ALA A 27 6.59 -10.64 14.88
N GLY A 28 5.79 -9.59 14.73
CA GLY A 28 6.14 -8.37 14.02
C GLY A 28 5.81 -8.37 12.53
N SER A 29 5.13 -9.41 12.03
CA SER A 29 4.57 -9.41 10.68
C SER A 29 3.38 -8.46 10.60
N VAL A 30 3.27 -7.77 9.47
CA VAL A 30 2.16 -6.85 9.20
C VAL A 30 1.52 -7.19 7.87
N VAL A 31 0.19 -7.29 7.90
CA VAL A 31 -0.66 -7.41 6.71
C VAL A 31 -1.44 -6.11 6.55
N LEU A 32 -1.39 -5.54 5.35
CA LEU A 32 -2.27 -4.44 4.95
C LEU A 32 -3.21 -4.97 3.88
N THR A 33 -4.50 -5.01 4.15
CA THR A 33 -5.51 -5.31 3.13
C THR A 33 -6.05 -4.00 2.56
N VAL A 34 -6.16 -3.90 1.23
CA VAL A 34 -6.78 -2.78 0.54
C VAL A 34 -7.78 -3.32 -0.45
N ASN A 35 -9.05 -2.97 -0.27
CA ASN A 35 -10.13 -3.40 -1.16
C ASN A 35 -10.15 -2.55 -2.44
N ALA A 36 -9.11 -2.69 -3.26
CA ALA A 36 -8.95 -2.03 -4.55
C ALA A 36 -8.12 -2.91 -5.50
N ALA A 37 -8.42 -2.80 -6.79
CA ALA A 37 -7.58 -3.34 -7.85
C ALA A 37 -6.63 -2.27 -8.37
N PHE A 38 -5.40 -2.67 -8.68
CA PHE A 38 -4.36 -1.80 -9.21
C PHE A 38 -3.94 -2.32 -10.58
N ASP A 39 -4.07 -1.49 -11.61
CA ASP A 39 -3.57 -1.80 -12.95
C ASP A 39 -2.03 -1.68 -12.98
N ASP A 40 -1.49 -0.59 -12.42
CA ASP A 40 -0.05 -0.46 -12.16
C ASP A 40 0.36 -1.17 -10.86
N VAL A 41 1.43 -1.97 -10.93
CA VAL A 41 1.82 -2.88 -9.84
C VAL A 41 2.29 -2.08 -8.61
N PRO A 42 1.75 -2.35 -7.41
CA PRO A 42 2.29 -1.79 -6.17
C PRO A 42 3.76 -2.16 -5.96
N ALA A 43 4.61 -1.17 -5.76
CA ALA A 43 6.06 -1.32 -5.63
C ALA A 43 6.52 -1.26 -4.17
N TRP A 44 6.14 -0.22 -3.44
CA TRP A 44 6.38 -0.08 -1.99
C TRP A 44 5.30 0.77 -1.32
N ILE A 45 5.35 0.79 0.01
CA ILE A 45 4.48 1.61 0.82
C ILE A 45 5.28 2.65 1.59
N GLU A 46 4.76 3.87 1.65
CA GLU A 46 5.22 4.91 2.56
C GLU A 46 4.14 5.21 3.60
N GLY A 47 4.49 5.20 4.88
CA GLY A 47 3.60 5.58 5.98
C GLY A 47 3.95 6.96 6.54
N ASP A 48 2.94 7.80 6.75
CA ASP A 48 3.02 9.01 7.56
C ASP A 48 2.12 8.85 8.80
N PRO A 49 2.67 8.38 9.93
CA PRO A 49 1.94 8.22 11.18
C PRO A 49 1.39 9.54 11.72
N SER A 50 2.03 10.69 11.42
CA SER A 50 1.60 12.00 11.94
C SER A 50 0.27 12.44 11.36
N THR A 51 -0.04 12.00 10.13
CA THR A 51 -1.29 12.34 9.44
C THR A 51 -2.23 11.14 9.26
N GLY A 52 -1.84 9.97 9.79
CA GLY A 52 -2.56 8.70 9.60
C GLY A 52 -2.71 8.37 8.12
N THR A 53 -1.67 8.56 7.31
CA THR A 53 -1.73 8.38 5.87
C THR A 53 -0.79 7.26 5.44
N VAL A 54 -1.24 6.44 4.50
CA VAL A 54 -0.42 5.47 3.78
C VAL A 54 -0.41 5.84 2.30
N TYR A 55 0.74 5.73 1.67
CA TYR A 55 0.93 5.92 0.25
C TYR A 55 1.36 4.60 -0.36
N ILE A 56 0.60 4.09 -1.32
CA ILE A 56 1.03 2.95 -2.14
C ILE A 56 1.67 3.52 -3.38
N VAL A 57 2.99 3.38 -3.48
CA VAL A 57 3.73 3.80 -4.66
C VAL A 57 3.74 2.64 -5.65
N GLN A 58 3.39 2.94 -6.90
CA GLN A 58 3.26 1.96 -7.98
C GLN A 58 4.49 2.05 -8.91
N MET A 59 4.75 1.00 -9.68
CA MET A 59 5.96 0.87 -10.52
C MET A 59 6.11 1.99 -11.56
N GLY A 60 4.99 2.47 -12.12
CA GLY A 60 4.94 3.62 -13.03
C GLY A 60 5.08 4.99 -12.36
N GLY A 61 5.28 5.03 -11.04
CA GLY A 61 5.50 6.25 -10.26
C GLY A 61 4.23 6.92 -9.75
N ALA A 62 3.05 6.35 -10.02
CA ALA A 62 1.80 6.83 -9.45
C ALA A 62 1.71 6.51 -7.95
N MET A 63 1.00 7.36 -7.21
CA MET A 63 0.90 7.26 -5.75
C MET A 63 -0.54 7.33 -5.28
N ALA A 64 -1.06 6.20 -4.81
CA ALA A 64 -2.38 6.12 -4.20
C ALA A 64 -2.29 6.46 -2.70
N LYS A 65 -3.11 7.40 -2.25
CA LYS A 65 -3.13 7.92 -0.88
C LYS A 65 -4.32 7.35 -0.13
N LEU A 66 -4.08 6.65 0.96
CA LEU A 66 -5.07 6.02 1.81
C LEU A 66 -5.08 6.66 3.19
N LYS A 67 -6.26 6.88 3.75
CA LYS A 67 -6.42 7.33 5.13
C LYS A 67 -6.61 6.16 6.06
N VAL A 68 -5.75 6.08 7.06
CA VAL A 68 -5.72 5.00 8.04
C VAL A 68 -6.16 5.53 9.39
N LYS A 69 -7.04 4.78 10.05
CA LYS A 69 -7.40 4.99 11.45
C LYS A 69 -6.90 3.80 12.24
N LEU A 70 -5.77 3.96 12.94
CA LEU A 70 -5.28 2.95 13.87
C LEU A 70 -5.56 3.38 15.32
N PRO A 71 -5.88 2.44 16.21
CA PRO A 71 -5.95 2.73 17.63
C PRO A 71 -4.54 3.03 18.19
N PRO A 72 -4.41 3.81 19.29
CA PRO A 72 -3.12 4.28 19.80
C PRO A 72 -2.07 3.17 20.03
N LYS A 73 -2.49 2.00 20.51
CA LYS A 73 -1.60 0.85 20.73
C LYS A 73 -0.93 0.33 19.45
N GLU A 74 -1.59 0.46 18.30
CA GLU A 74 -1.06 0.01 17.01
C GLU A 74 -0.24 1.12 16.32
N MET A 75 -0.42 2.39 16.72
CA MET A 75 0.41 3.49 16.22
C MET A 75 1.89 3.31 16.59
N GLU A 76 2.18 2.76 17.79
CA GLU A 76 3.55 2.44 18.18
C GLU A 76 4.14 1.29 17.36
N ARG A 77 3.30 0.34 16.93
CA ARG A 77 3.72 -0.78 16.09
C ARG A 77 3.95 -0.33 14.65
N TRP A 78 3.16 0.63 14.15
CA TRP A 78 3.36 1.26 12.85
C TRP A 78 4.79 1.79 12.69
N THR A 79 5.31 2.53 13.67
CA THR A 79 6.65 3.15 13.55
C THR A 79 7.80 2.14 13.52
N LYS A 80 7.53 0.85 13.72
CA LYS A 80 8.52 -0.24 13.70
C LYS A 80 8.40 -1.12 12.45
N ILE A 81 7.41 -0.90 11.59
CA ILE A 81 7.20 -1.68 10.36
C ILE A 81 8.37 -1.48 9.40
N LYS A 82 8.87 -2.59 8.84
CA LYS A 82 9.89 -2.59 7.77
C LYS A 82 9.39 -3.21 6.46
N ARG A 83 8.46 -4.15 6.56
CA ARG A 83 7.86 -4.88 5.44
C ARG A 83 6.41 -5.14 5.73
N VAL A 84 5.62 -5.24 4.67
CA VAL A 84 4.19 -5.52 4.75
C VAL A 84 3.83 -6.57 3.70
N ALA A 85 2.99 -7.52 4.08
CA ALA A 85 2.20 -8.29 3.14
C ALA A 85 1.00 -7.43 2.72
N LEU A 86 1.09 -6.80 1.56
CA LEU A 86 0.00 -6.02 0.98
C LEU A 86 -0.94 -6.98 0.26
N VAL A 87 -2.22 -6.96 0.62
CA VAL A 87 -3.27 -7.75 -0.04
C VAL A 87 -4.21 -6.80 -0.78
N THR A 88 -4.33 -6.97 -2.09
CA THR A 88 -5.18 -6.18 -2.99
C THR A 88 -6.15 -7.08 -3.75
N ASN A 89 -7.06 -6.49 -4.52
CA ASN A 89 -7.92 -7.23 -5.44
C ASN A 89 -7.23 -7.38 -6.80
N ALA A 90 -7.41 -8.52 -7.44
CA ALA A 90 -7.26 -8.65 -8.88
C ALA A 90 -8.56 -8.26 -9.59
N GLU A 91 -8.48 -7.95 -10.88
CA GLU A 91 -9.65 -7.62 -11.70
C GLU A 91 -10.69 -8.75 -11.77
N ASN A 92 -10.24 -10.00 -11.69
CA ASN A 92 -11.08 -11.19 -11.70
C ASN A 92 -11.74 -11.50 -10.33
N GLY A 93 -11.56 -10.63 -9.33
CA GLY A 93 -12.11 -10.79 -7.98
C GLY A 93 -11.24 -11.64 -7.02
N GLU A 94 -10.13 -12.21 -7.49
CA GLU A 94 -9.17 -12.90 -6.63
C GLU A 94 -8.39 -11.89 -5.75
N LYS A 95 -7.68 -12.40 -4.75
CA LYS A 95 -6.78 -11.59 -3.91
C LYS A 95 -5.34 -11.77 -4.36
N LEU A 96 -4.63 -10.66 -4.50
CA LEU A 96 -3.19 -10.64 -4.77
C LEU A 96 -2.45 -10.29 -3.49
N MET A 97 -1.39 -11.03 -3.19
CA MET A 97 -0.51 -10.75 -2.07
C MET A 97 0.86 -10.31 -2.58
N HIS A 98 1.27 -9.11 -2.20
CA HIS A 98 2.58 -8.53 -2.51
C HIS A 98 3.41 -8.46 -1.24
N HIS A 99 4.66 -8.94 -1.31
CA HIS A 99 5.60 -8.80 -0.20
C HIS A 99 6.52 -7.60 -0.44
N ILE A 100 6.10 -6.42 0.01
CA ILE A 100 6.71 -5.15 -0.35
C ILE A 100 7.37 -4.44 0.84
N ALA A 101 8.30 -3.55 0.51
CA ALA A 101 8.97 -2.72 1.49
C ALA A 101 7.98 -1.70 2.08
N PHE A 102 8.21 -1.35 3.33
CA PHE A 102 7.50 -0.29 4.03
C PHE A 102 8.52 0.71 4.56
N THR A 103 8.31 1.98 4.24
CA THR A 103 9.14 3.08 4.72
C THR A 103 8.28 4.07 5.51
N LEU A 104 8.88 4.74 6.48
CA LEU A 104 8.25 5.87 7.13
C LEU A 104 8.68 7.13 6.42
N GLN A 105 7.74 8.03 6.12
CA GLN A 105 8.09 9.38 5.71
C GLN A 105 8.72 10.09 6.90
N THR A 106 10.04 10.19 6.88
CA THR A 106 10.77 11.13 7.74
C THR A 106 10.64 12.50 7.11
N ARG A 107 9.82 13.38 7.70
CA ARG A 107 9.93 14.81 7.39
C ARG A 107 11.27 15.29 7.96
N THR A 108 12.27 15.42 7.11
CA THR A 108 13.44 16.28 7.37
C THR A 108 13.06 17.74 7.17
#